data_AF-A0A954M3C3-F1
#
_entry.id   AF-A0A954M3C3-F1
#
_cell.length_a   1.000
_cell.length_b   1.000
_cell.length_c   1.000
_cell.angle_alpha   90.00
_cell.angle_beta   90.00
_cell.angle_gamma   90.00
#
_symmetry.space_group_name_H-M   'P 1'
#
loop_
_entity.id
_entity.type
_entity.pdbx_description
1 polymer ?
#
loop_
_entity_poly.entity_id
_entity_poly.type
_entity_poly.pdbx_seq_one_letter_code
_entity_poly.pdbx_strand_id
1 'polypeptide(L)'
;GAGKGSARDWALILKCYGFANDDEALAYQGNPVDQLRGLARAKVPLLHVYGDADDVVPWDENTGIVAERYKALGGSITLIAKPGVGHHPHGLDDPTPIVEFIAKNR
;
A
#
# COMPACT_ATOMS: atom_id res chain seq x y z
N GLY A 1 -5.43 -13.10 -0.25
CA GLY A 1 -4.25 -12.76 -1.06
C GLY A 1 -3.25 -13.89 -1.02
N ALA A 2 -2.13 -13.74 -1.72
CA ALA A 2 -1.00 -14.67 -1.72
C ALA A 2 -0.01 -14.43 -0.57
N GLY A 3 -0.11 -13.29 0.14
CA GLY A 3 0.74 -13.01 1.30
C GLY A 3 0.53 -14.00 2.46
N LYS A 4 1.51 -14.07 3.37
CA LYS A 4 1.49 -14.98 4.54
C LYS A 4 0.23 -14.90 5.41
N GLY A 5 -0.43 -13.73 5.44
CA GLY A 5 -1.63 -13.47 6.22
C GLY A 5 -1.39 -13.49 7.74
N SER A 6 -2.46 -13.25 8.50
CA SER A 6 -2.46 -13.30 9.96
C SER A 6 -3.83 -13.72 10.46
N ALA A 7 -3.97 -14.95 10.94
CA ALA A 7 -5.26 -15.47 11.41
C ALA A 7 -5.81 -14.68 12.60
N ARG A 8 -4.92 -14.22 13.49
CA ARG A 8 -5.29 -13.36 14.62
C ARG A 8 -5.87 -12.03 14.14
N ASP A 9 -5.18 -11.36 13.22
CA ASP A 9 -5.60 -10.03 12.79
C ASP A 9 -6.81 -10.11 11.85
N TRP A 10 -6.97 -11.20 11.09
CA TRP A 10 -8.19 -11.48 10.34
C TRP A 10 -9.43 -11.57 11.24
N ALA A 11 -9.33 -12.33 12.35
CA ALA A 11 -10.42 -12.39 13.33
C ALA A 11 -10.70 -11.03 13.98
N LEU A 12 -9.68 -10.18 14.17
CA LEU A 12 -9.85 -8.81 14.66
C LEU A 12 -10.55 -7.91 13.64
N ILE A 13 -10.25 -8.05 12.33
CA ILE A 13 -10.92 -7.29 11.28
C ILE A 13 -12.42 -7.57 11.30
N LEU A 14 -12.83 -8.84 11.28
CA LEU A 14 -14.25 -9.21 11.34
C LEU A 14 -14.95 -8.60 12.55
N LYS A 15 -14.31 -8.69 13.73
CA LYS A 15 -14.88 -8.17 14.99
C LYS A 15 -14.95 -6.64 15.04
N CYS A 16 -13.85 -5.95 14.69
CA CYS A 16 -13.75 -4.50 14.85
C CYS A 16 -14.55 -3.73 13.80
N TYR A 17 -14.67 -4.28 12.59
CA TYR A 17 -15.45 -3.66 11.51
C TYR A 17 -16.90 -4.17 11.48
N GLY A 18 -17.22 -5.19 12.28
CA GLY A 18 -18.58 -5.72 12.42
C GLY A 18 -19.05 -6.59 11.25
N PHE A 19 -18.12 -7.16 10.48
CA PHE A 19 -18.45 -8.04 9.36
C PHE A 19 -18.96 -9.39 9.88
N ALA A 20 -20.05 -9.89 9.27
CA ALA A 20 -20.65 -11.16 9.65
C ALA A 20 -19.83 -12.37 9.20
N ASN A 21 -19.08 -12.23 8.10
CA ASN A 21 -18.28 -13.28 7.49
C ASN A 21 -17.16 -12.70 6.60
N ASP A 22 -16.33 -13.60 6.10
CA ASP A 22 -15.20 -13.28 5.23
C ASP A 22 -15.65 -12.62 3.91
N ASP A 23 -16.78 -13.03 3.33
CA ASP A 23 -17.27 -12.47 2.06
C ASP A 23 -17.61 -10.98 2.20
N GLU A 24 -18.24 -10.59 3.31
CA GLU A 24 -18.54 -9.19 3.60
C GLU A 24 -17.26 -8.36 3.79
N ALA A 25 -16.27 -8.91 4.50
CA ALA A 25 -14.97 -8.27 4.69
C ALA A 25 -14.19 -8.13 3.36
N LEU A 26 -14.23 -9.14 2.50
CA LEU A 26 -13.59 -9.13 1.18
C LEU A 26 -14.29 -8.19 0.19
N ALA A 27 -15.61 -8.00 0.32
CA ALA A 27 -16.39 -7.07 -0.49
C ALA A 27 -16.20 -5.60 -0.08
N TYR A 28 -15.64 -5.34 1.11
CA TYR A 28 -15.48 -4.00 1.64
C TYR A 28 -14.63 -3.09 0.72
N GLN A 29 -15.19 -1.94 0.34
CA GLN A 29 -14.56 -0.97 -0.57
C GLN A 29 -14.02 0.28 0.16
N GLY A 30 -13.85 0.20 1.49
CA GLY A 30 -13.36 1.31 2.30
C GLY A 30 -11.86 1.27 2.57
N ASN A 31 -11.11 0.35 1.95
CA ASN A 31 -9.67 0.24 2.16
C ASN A 31 -8.93 1.44 1.53
N PRO A 32 -7.71 1.77 1.99
CA PRO A 32 -6.92 2.85 1.38
C PRO A 32 -6.75 2.74 -0.14
N VAL A 33 -6.60 1.51 -0.68
CA VAL A 33 -6.46 1.24 -2.11
C VAL A 33 -7.74 1.52 -2.92
N ASP A 34 -8.90 1.58 -2.26
CA ASP A 34 -10.20 1.87 -2.87
C ASP A 34 -10.53 3.37 -2.83
N GLN A 35 -9.89 4.13 -1.93
CA GLN A 35 -10.18 5.54 -1.66
C GLN A 35 -9.22 6.53 -2.35
N LEU A 36 -8.49 6.06 -3.37
CA LEU A 36 -7.44 6.83 -4.06
C LEU A 36 -7.94 8.08 -4.82
N ARG A 37 -9.21 8.11 -5.23
CA ARG A 37 -9.78 9.20 -6.05
C ARG A 37 -9.72 10.56 -5.37
N GLY A 38 -9.88 10.61 -4.04
CA GLY A 38 -9.79 11.85 -3.26
C GLY A 38 -8.39 12.45 -3.33
N LEU A 39 -7.37 11.62 -3.11
CA LEU A 39 -5.96 12.01 -3.17
C LEU A 39 -5.56 12.49 -4.56
N ALA A 40 -5.99 11.77 -5.61
CA ALA A 40 -5.70 12.14 -7.00
C ALA A 40 -6.31 13.50 -7.37
N ARG A 41 -7.57 13.76 -6.98
CA ARG A 41 -8.24 15.06 -7.20
C ARG A 41 -7.51 16.20 -6.48
N ALA A 42 -7.01 15.93 -5.28
CA ALA A 42 -6.22 16.89 -4.50
C ALA A 42 -4.76 16.98 -4.97
N LYS A 43 -4.37 16.22 -6.01
CA LYS A 43 -3.01 16.16 -6.57
C LYS A 43 -1.95 15.80 -5.52
N VAL A 44 -2.30 14.95 -4.56
CA VAL A 44 -1.36 14.51 -3.52
C VAL A 44 -0.28 13.66 -4.18
N PRO A 45 1.01 14.00 -4.07
CA PRO A 45 2.07 13.15 -4.57
C PRO A 45 2.29 11.99 -3.59
N LEU A 46 2.38 10.77 -4.12
CA LEU A 46 2.65 9.56 -3.32
C LEU A 46 4.09 9.09 -3.51
N LEU A 47 4.67 8.50 -2.47
CA LEU A 47 5.93 7.77 -2.52
C LEU A 47 5.78 6.43 -1.82
N HIS A 48 6.16 5.34 -2.48
CA HIS A 48 6.20 3.99 -1.91
C HIS A 48 7.63 3.45 -1.94
N VAL A 49 8.14 3.08 -0.77
CA VAL A 49 9.37 2.28 -0.62
C VAL A 49 8.96 0.86 -0.29
N TYR A 50 9.43 -0.12 -1.06
CA TYR A 50 9.01 -1.52 -0.91
C TYR A 50 10.16 -2.48 -1.22
N GLY A 51 10.12 -3.67 -0.61
CA GLY A 51 10.95 -4.80 -1.01
C GLY A 51 10.31 -5.50 -2.21
N ASP A 52 11.07 -5.78 -3.27
CA ASP A 52 10.53 -6.44 -4.46
C ASP A 52 10.43 -7.98 -4.32
N ALA A 53 10.94 -8.52 -3.21
CA ALA A 53 10.80 -9.92 -2.80
C ALA A 53 9.91 -10.08 -1.54
N ASP A 54 9.06 -9.09 -1.23
CA ASP A 54 8.16 -9.13 -0.07
C ASP A 54 7.04 -10.18 -0.24
N ASP A 55 7.07 -11.21 0.60
CA ASP A 55 6.08 -12.29 0.65
C ASP A 55 5.00 -12.10 1.74
N VAL A 56 5.10 -11.04 2.53
CA VAL A 56 4.09 -10.62 3.51
C VAL A 56 3.09 -9.67 2.86
N VAL A 57 3.59 -8.74 2.05
CA VAL A 57 2.80 -7.72 1.35
C VAL A 57 3.14 -7.74 -0.15
N PRO A 58 2.71 -8.78 -0.90
CA PRO A 58 3.13 -8.98 -2.28
C PRO A 58 2.78 -7.80 -3.18
N TRP A 59 3.69 -7.49 -4.11
CA TRP A 59 3.57 -6.38 -5.06
C TRP A 59 2.25 -6.41 -5.84
N ASP A 60 1.89 -7.57 -6.41
CA ASP A 60 0.77 -7.74 -7.34
C ASP A 60 -0.61 -7.50 -6.70
N GLU A 61 -0.70 -7.60 -5.36
CA GLU A 61 -1.96 -7.37 -4.63
C GLU A 61 -1.97 -6.08 -3.79
N ASN A 62 -0.84 -5.35 -3.74
CA ASN A 62 -0.67 -4.15 -2.91
C ASN A 62 -0.12 -2.96 -3.70
N THR A 63 1.20 -2.71 -3.63
CA THR A 63 1.82 -1.51 -4.23
C THR A 63 1.60 -1.43 -5.74
N GLY A 64 1.61 -2.56 -6.46
CA GLY A 64 1.33 -2.61 -7.90
C GLY A 64 -0.06 -2.08 -8.22
N ILE A 65 -1.08 -2.55 -7.49
CA ILE A 65 -2.47 -2.09 -7.64
C ILE A 65 -2.60 -0.60 -7.34
N VAL A 66 -2.00 -0.12 -6.24
CA VAL A 66 -2.02 1.32 -5.90
C VAL A 66 -1.37 2.13 -7.01
N ALA A 67 -0.20 1.72 -7.50
CA ALA A 67 0.53 2.44 -8.53
C ALA A 67 -0.23 2.52 -9.85
N GLU A 68 -0.83 1.41 -10.30
CA GLU A 68 -1.65 1.37 -11.51
C GLU A 68 -2.89 2.25 -11.38
N ARG A 69 -3.70 2.02 -10.33
CA ARG A 69 -4.94 2.76 -10.11
C ARG A 69 -4.69 4.26 -9.92
N TYR A 70 -3.65 4.63 -9.17
CA TYR A 70 -3.35 6.03 -8.90
C TYR A 70 -2.93 6.79 -10.16
N LYS A 71 -2.09 6.17 -11.00
CA LYS A 71 -1.71 6.73 -12.31
C LYS A 71 -2.92 6.86 -13.24
N ALA A 72 -3.79 5.86 -13.29
CA ALA A 72 -5.02 5.90 -14.09
C ALA A 72 -5.98 7.04 -13.66
N LEU A 73 -5.96 7.42 -12.37
CA LEU A 73 -6.70 8.56 -11.83
C LEU A 73 -6.01 9.92 -12.08
N GLY A 74 -4.85 9.94 -12.74
CA GLY A 74 -4.05 11.15 -12.98
C GLY A 74 -3.18 11.57 -11.77
N GLY A 75 -3.05 10.70 -10.76
CA GLY A 75 -2.17 10.91 -9.63
C GLY A 75 -0.69 10.63 -9.95
N SER A 76 0.21 11.24 -9.17
CA SER A 76 1.65 11.03 -9.28
C SER A 76 2.15 10.12 -8.15
N ILE A 77 2.89 9.08 -8.50
CA ILE A 77 3.50 8.16 -7.53
C ILE A 77 4.97 7.89 -7.88
N THR A 78 5.84 8.07 -6.89
CA THR A 78 7.25 7.68 -6.92
C THR A 78 7.41 6.30 -6.28
N LEU A 79 8.12 5.41 -6.95
CA LEU A 79 8.36 4.04 -6.50
C LEU A 79 9.85 3.84 -6.26
N ILE A 80 10.20 3.33 -5.08
CA ILE A 80 11.56 2.95 -4.73
C ILE A 80 11.56 1.48 -4.34
N ALA A 81 11.97 0.63 -5.28
CA ALA A 81 12.15 -0.79 -5.05
C ALA A 81 13.48 -1.06 -4.32
N LYS A 82 13.48 -2.03 -3.41
CA LYS A 82 14.67 -2.57 -2.76
C LYS A 82 14.93 -3.98 -3.31
N PRO A 83 15.90 -4.16 -4.22
CA PRO A 83 16.10 -5.42 -4.93
C PRO A 83 16.46 -6.59 -4.01
N GLY A 84 15.73 -7.70 -4.14
CA GLY A 84 15.89 -8.92 -3.37
C GLY A 84 15.50 -8.79 -1.90
N VAL A 85 14.89 -7.67 -1.48
CA VAL A 85 14.54 -7.43 -0.07
C VAL A 85 13.09 -7.84 0.18
N GLY A 86 12.87 -8.56 1.27
CA GLY A 86 11.54 -8.92 1.76
C GLY A 86 10.87 -7.79 2.55
N HIS A 87 9.98 -8.15 3.48
CA HIS A 87 9.24 -7.17 4.29
C HIS A 87 10.12 -6.31 5.20
N HIS A 88 11.18 -6.92 5.74
CA HIS A 88 12.18 -6.27 6.59
C HIS A 88 13.56 -6.30 5.90
N PRO A 89 14.41 -5.28 6.15
CA PRO A 89 14.18 -4.11 7.01
C PRO A 89 13.17 -3.12 6.43
N HIS A 90 12.57 -2.27 7.27
CA HIS A 90 11.73 -1.16 6.80
C HIS A 90 12.57 0.05 6.40
N GLY A 91 12.12 0.80 5.39
CA GLY A 91 12.80 2.00 4.92
C GLY A 91 14.05 1.73 4.07
N LEU A 92 14.81 2.79 3.85
CA LEU A 92 16.10 2.83 3.15
C LEU A 92 17.21 3.08 4.17
N ASP A 93 18.41 2.56 3.91
CA ASP A 93 19.59 2.89 4.71
C ASP A 93 19.93 4.38 4.63
N ASP A 94 19.82 4.96 3.42
CA ASP A 94 19.87 6.40 3.19
C ASP A 94 18.45 6.96 3.05
N PRO A 95 17.95 7.76 4.01
CA PRO A 95 16.61 8.35 3.95
C PRO A 95 16.54 9.56 3.02
N THR A 96 17.66 10.04 2.46
CA THR A 96 17.72 11.26 1.63
C THR A 96 16.65 11.31 0.53
N PRO A 97 16.42 10.25 -0.27
CA PRO A 97 15.39 10.27 -1.31
C PRO A 97 13.97 10.54 -0.77
N ILE A 98 13.67 10.08 0.44
CA ILE A 98 12.37 10.29 1.10
C ILE A 98 12.27 11.73 1.58
N VAL A 99 13.33 12.24 2.22
CA VAL A 99 13.40 13.61 2.73
C VAL A 99 13.27 14.62 1.60
N GLU A 100 14.00 14.41 0.50
CA GLU A 100 13.95 15.26 -0.69
C GLU A 100 12.57 15.23 -1.36
N PHE A 101 11.95 14.04 -1.45
CA PHE A 101 10.59 13.93 -1.96
C PHE A 101 9.61 14.78 -1.14
N ILE A 102 9.68 14.71 0.19
CA ILE A 102 8.83 15.52 1.07
C ILE A 102 9.13 17.00 0.87
N ALA A 103 10.40 17.41 0.91
CA ALA A 103 10.81 18.80 0.77
C ALA A 103 10.35 19.42 -0.57
N LYS A 104 10.39 18.64 -1.65
CA LYS A 104 9.95 19.06 -2.98
C LYS A 104 8.43 19.25 -3.10
N ASN A 105 7.64 18.58 -2.25
CA ASN A 105 6.18 18.49 -2.36
C ASN A 105 5.44 19.07 -1.14
N ARG A 106 6.09 19.95 -0.36
CA ARG A 106 5.45 20.72 0.72
C ARG A 106 4.53 21.81 0.21
#